data_AF-A0A7C2INL6-F1
#
_entry.id   AF-A0A7C2INL6-F1
#
_cell.length_a   1.000
_cell.length_b   1.000
_cell.length_c   1.000
_cell.angle_alpha   90.00
_cell.angle_beta   90.00
_cell.angle_gamma   90.00
#
_symmetry.space_group_name_H-M   'P 1'
#
loop_
_entity.id
_entity.type
_entity.pdbx_description
1 polymer ?
#
loop_
_entity_poly.entity_id
_entity_poly.type
_entity_poly.pdbx_seq_one_letter_code
_entity_poly.pdbx_strand_id
1 'polypeptide(L)'
;MAKCVWLLLLLPALACAGNGASGSAGAIPRQPVIQLLTTACLAKAGQEPLLKSLLSSPAAASAYCGCAGERIVSGLSDDELLDAVSKGKGVAQDPVWKRRLLNVGLQCLDQLVK
;
A
#
# COMPACT_ATOMS: atom_id res chain seq x y z
N MET A 1 5.63 6.54 -50.74
CA MET A 1 6.02 5.83 -49.50
C MET A 1 4.90 5.99 -48.50
N ALA A 2 4.13 4.94 -48.22
CA ALA A 2 3.03 4.99 -47.26
C ALA A 2 3.01 3.67 -46.46
N LYS A 3 3.15 3.78 -45.14
CA LYS A 3 2.98 2.68 -44.16
C LYS A 3 1.94 3.17 -43.16
N CYS A 4 0.66 2.92 -43.45
CA CYS A 4 -0.41 2.97 -42.46
C CYS A 4 -0.64 1.53 -42.00
N VAL A 5 0.10 1.13 -40.98
CA VAL A 5 -0.13 -0.12 -40.27
C VAL A 5 -1.31 0.11 -39.32
N TRP A 6 -2.44 -0.48 -39.70
CA TRP A 6 -3.34 -1.27 -38.85
C TRP A 6 -3.88 -0.58 -37.59
N LEU A 7 -5.15 -0.18 -37.64
CA LEU A 7 -6.32 -1.05 -37.38
C LEU A 7 -6.57 -1.21 -35.86
N LEU A 8 -7.71 -0.64 -35.48
CA LEU A 8 -8.76 -1.28 -34.67
C LEU A 8 -8.46 -1.42 -33.17
N LEU A 9 -9.14 -0.61 -32.36
CA LEU A 9 -10.46 -0.89 -31.77
C LEU A 9 -10.29 -1.49 -30.36
N LEU A 10 -10.80 -0.72 -29.39
CA LEU A 10 -11.71 -1.17 -28.34
C LEU A 10 -11.25 -2.33 -27.42
N LEU A 11 -11.18 -1.97 -26.13
CA LEU A 11 -11.59 -2.83 -25.01
C LEU A 11 -12.86 -3.67 -25.33
N PRO A 12 -13.28 -4.66 -24.51
CA PRO A 12 -12.63 -5.42 -23.42
C PRO A 12 -12.83 -6.95 -23.56
N ALA A 13 -12.05 -7.80 -22.88
CA ALA A 13 -12.46 -9.20 -22.68
C ALA A 13 -11.89 -9.81 -21.40
N LEU A 14 -12.82 -10.09 -20.50
CA LEU A 14 -12.74 -11.02 -19.38
C LEU A 14 -12.38 -12.43 -19.87
N ALA A 15 -11.76 -13.19 -18.96
CA ALA A 15 -11.71 -14.65 -18.90
C ALA A 15 -10.75 -15.38 -19.86
N CYS A 16 -9.70 -15.98 -19.29
CA CYS A 16 -9.69 -17.44 -19.25
C CYS A 16 -8.87 -17.94 -18.05
N ALA A 17 -9.55 -18.73 -17.22
CA ALA A 17 -9.01 -19.53 -16.16
C ALA A 17 -8.06 -20.59 -16.74
N GLY A 18 -6.81 -20.60 -16.30
CA GLY A 18 -5.91 -21.74 -16.43
C GLY A 18 -5.99 -22.57 -15.16
N ASN A 19 -6.64 -23.72 -15.27
CA ASN A 19 -6.69 -24.71 -14.19
C ASN A 19 -5.27 -25.26 -13.96
N GLY A 20 -4.67 -24.90 -12.84
CA GLY A 20 -3.34 -25.31 -12.42
C GLY A 20 -3.25 -25.22 -10.91
N ALA A 21 -4.04 -26.05 -10.22
CA ALA A 21 -3.80 -26.39 -8.82
C ALA A 21 -2.45 -27.14 -8.75
N SER A 22 -1.38 -26.39 -8.57
CA SER A 22 -0.10 -26.88 -8.09
C SER A 22 0.40 -25.82 -7.13
N GLY A 23 0.48 -26.19 -5.85
CA GLY A 23 0.76 -25.31 -4.73
C GLY A 23 2.12 -24.65 -4.83
N SER A 24 2.18 -23.53 -5.51
CA SER A 24 3.07 -22.46 -5.13
C SER A 24 2.27 -21.66 -4.12
N ALA A 25 2.61 -21.78 -2.84
CA ALA A 25 2.32 -20.72 -1.89
C ALA A 25 3.00 -19.46 -2.45
N GLY A 26 2.27 -18.75 -3.31
CA GLY A 26 2.76 -17.57 -3.99
C GLY A 26 2.95 -16.54 -2.90
N ALA A 27 4.19 -16.39 -2.46
CA ALA A 27 4.57 -15.34 -1.50
C ALA A 27 3.90 -14.06 -1.98
N ILE A 28 3.04 -13.50 -1.13
CA ILE A 28 2.22 -12.35 -1.53
C ILE A 28 3.20 -11.24 -1.88
N PRO A 29 3.14 -10.69 -3.10
CA PRO A 29 4.06 -9.64 -3.48
C PRO A 29 3.87 -8.49 -2.50
N ARG A 30 4.94 -8.15 -1.78
CA ARG A 30 4.92 -7.14 -0.71
C ARG A 30 4.69 -5.73 -1.25
N GLN A 31 5.15 -5.46 -2.47
CA GLN A 31 5.06 -4.14 -3.12
C GLN A 31 3.64 -3.56 -3.22
N PRO A 32 2.62 -4.29 -3.70
CA PRO A 32 1.25 -3.79 -3.73
C PRO A 32 0.69 -3.53 -2.32
N VAL A 33 1.09 -4.31 -1.31
CA VAL A 33 0.67 -4.09 0.09
C VAL A 33 1.29 -2.83 0.65
N ILE A 34 2.57 -2.56 0.34
CA ILE A 34 3.25 -1.32 0.71
C ILE A 34 2.52 -0.11 0.12
N GLN A 35 2.19 -0.15 -1.18
CA GLN A 35 1.45 0.93 -1.86
C GLN A 35 0.06 1.16 -1.26
N LEU A 36 -0.65 0.07 -0.95
CA LEU A 36 -1.97 0.11 -0.32
C LEU A 36 -1.90 0.76 1.07
N LEU A 37 -0.97 0.33 1.92
CA LEU A 37 -0.78 0.88 3.26
C LEU A 37 -0.30 2.33 3.23
N THR A 38 0.61 2.67 2.31
CA THR A 38 1.11 4.04 2.12
C THR A 38 -0.02 4.98 1.73
N THR A 39 -0.85 4.58 0.77
CA THR A 39 -2.00 5.37 0.30
C THR A 39 -3.05 5.54 1.41
N ALA A 40 -3.35 4.47 2.14
CA ALA A 40 -4.30 4.51 3.24
C ALA A 40 -3.80 5.39 4.39
N CYS A 41 -2.49 5.34 4.68
CA CYS A 41 -1.83 6.21 5.64
C CYS A 41 -1.92 7.68 5.22
N LEU A 42 -1.59 8.03 3.98
CA LEU A 42 -1.66 9.40 3.47
C LEU A 42 -3.07 10.00 3.59
N ALA A 43 -4.09 9.22 3.27
CA ALA A 43 -5.48 9.65 3.39
C ALA A 43 -5.91 9.96 4.84
N LYS A 44 -5.24 9.37 5.84
CA LYS A 44 -5.56 9.53 7.26
C LYS A 44 -4.59 10.40 8.05
N ALA A 45 -3.33 10.50 7.65
CA ALA A 45 -2.33 11.31 8.32
C ALA A 45 -2.76 12.79 8.39
N GLY A 46 -3.44 13.30 7.35
CA GLY A 46 -4.00 14.65 7.33
C GLY A 46 -5.25 14.85 8.22
N GLN A 47 -5.87 13.77 8.71
CA GLN A 47 -7.05 13.79 9.58
C GLN A 47 -6.69 13.62 11.07
N GLU A 48 -5.50 13.11 11.38
CA GLU A 48 -5.02 12.95 12.76
C GLU A 48 -4.31 14.24 13.23
N PRO A 49 -4.79 14.90 14.29
CA PRO A 49 -4.30 16.23 14.68
C PRO A 49 -2.82 16.25 15.08
N LEU A 50 -2.33 15.20 15.75
CA LEU A 50 -0.92 15.08 16.13
C LEU A 50 -0.01 14.89 14.92
N LEU A 51 -0.40 14.02 13.99
CA LEU A 51 0.36 13.79 12.76
C LEU A 51 0.31 15.01 11.84
N LYS A 52 -0.81 15.73 11.80
CA LYS A 52 -0.92 16.96 11.00
C LYS A 52 0.06 18.05 11.44
N SER A 53 0.35 18.16 12.73
CA SER A 53 1.34 19.12 13.26
C SER A 53 2.78 18.70 12.95
N LEU A 54 3.07 17.40 13.01
CA LEU A 54 4.41 16.84 12.76
C LEU A 54 4.73 16.69 11.27
N LEU A 55 3.73 16.33 10.47
CA LEU A 55 3.79 16.11 9.02
C LEU A 55 3.19 17.32 8.31
N SER A 56 3.69 18.50 8.68
CA SER A 56 3.23 19.81 8.19
C SER A 56 3.51 20.05 6.70
N SER A 57 4.32 19.19 6.06
CA SER A 57 4.55 19.19 4.62
C SER A 57 4.08 17.89 3.94
N PRO A 58 3.60 17.94 2.69
CA PRO A 58 3.22 16.74 1.94
C PRO A 58 4.40 15.80 1.68
N ALA A 59 5.63 16.34 1.62
CA ALA A 59 6.85 15.55 1.53
C ALA A 59 7.11 14.74 2.81
N ALA A 60 6.98 15.36 3.99
CA ALA A 60 7.10 14.68 5.27
C ALA A 60 6.02 13.60 5.44
N ALA A 61 4.78 13.90 5.05
CA ALA A 61 3.68 12.92 5.09
C ALA A 61 3.95 11.71 4.17
N SER A 62 4.48 11.94 2.98
CA SER A 62 4.84 10.88 2.02
C SER A 62 6.00 10.03 2.52
N ALA A 63 7.05 10.65 3.05
CA ALA A 63 8.19 9.95 3.62
C ALA A 63 7.81 9.14 4.87
N TYR A 64 6.98 9.70 5.75
CA TYR A 64 6.43 9.00 6.91
C TYR A 64 5.60 7.78 6.50
N CYS A 65 4.63 7.96 5.60
CA CYS A 65 3.73 6.89 5.20
C CYS A 65 4.43 5.81 4.35
N GLY A 66 5.41 6.19 3.52
CA GLY A 66 6.25 5.25 2.79
C GLY A 66 7.08 4.38 3.73
N CYS A 67 7.81 5.00 4.67
CA CYS A 67 8.60 4.27 5.66
C CYS A 67 7.74 3.37 6.55
N ALA A 68 6.58 3.86 7.02
CA ALA A 68 5.66 3.07 7.83
C ALA A 68 5.11 1.86 7.05
N GLY A 69 4.75 2.05 5.77
CA GLY A 69 4.28 0.98 4.90
C GLY A 69 5.35 -0.09 4.66
N GLU A 70 6.57 0.31 4.33
CA GLU A 70 7.69 -0.61 4.10
C GLU A 70 8.06 -1.40 5.36
N ARG A 71 8.17 -0.73 6.51
CA ARG A 71 8.53 -1.38 7.78
C ARG A 71 7.46 -2.34 8.27
N ILE A 72 6.18 -1.98 8.13
CA ILE A 72 5.10 -2.88 8.49
C ILE A 72 5.19 -4.13 7.64
N VAL A 73 5.21 -3.99 6.31
CA VAL A 73 5.18 -5.12 5.38
C VAL A 73 6.39 -6.04 5.53
N SER A 74 7.54 -5.49 5.89
CA SER A 74 8.75 -6.27 6.19
C SER A 74 8.60 -7.18 7.41
N GLY A 75 7.71 -6.84 8.35
CA GLY A 75 7.44 -7.62 9.56
C GLY A 75 6.11 -8.39 9.55
N LEU A 76 5.38 -8.42 8.44
CA LEU A 76 4.11 -9.16 8.32
C LEU A 76 4.34 -10.60 7.91
N SER A 77 3.56 -11.49 8.53
CA SER A 77 3.31 -12.85 8.03
C SER A 77 2.38 -12.82 6.80
N ASP A 78 2.35 -13.91 6.03
CA ASP A 78 1.50 -14.02 4.84
C ASP A 78 0.01 -13.86 5.15
N ASP A 79 -0.46 -14.38 6.30
CA ASP A 79 -1.85 -14.20 6.75
C ASP A 79 -2.19 -12.74 7.03
N GLU A 80 -1.28 -11.98 7.65
CA GLU A 80 -1.49 -10.55 7.89
C GLU A 80 -1.38 -9.73 6.60
N LEU A 81 -0.58 -10.18 5.62
CA LEU A 81 -0.56 -9.58 4.28
C LEU A 81 -1.91 -9.78 3.58
N LEU A 82 -2.53 -10.96 3.69
CA LEU A 82 -3.88 -11.20 3.18
C LEU A 82 -4.92 -10.33 3.89
N ASP A 83 -4.84 -10.20 5.22
CA ASP A 83 -5.74 -9.34 5.98
C ASP A 83 -5.65 -7.88 5.50
N ALA A 84 -4.43 -7.34 5.34
CA ALA A 84 -4.22 -5.99 4.83
C ALA A 84 -4.81 -5.79 3.42
N VAL A 85 -4.58 -6.74 2.52
CA VAL A 85 -5.11 -6.70 1.15
C VAL A 85 -6.63 -6.79 1.15
N SER A 86 -7.21 -7.67 1.96
CA SER A 86 -8.67 -7.86 2.07
C SER A 86 -9.37 -6.59 2.56
N LYS A 87 -8.74 -5.84 3.48
CA LYS A 87 -9.26 -4.57 4.00
C LYS A 87 -9.10 -3.42 3.00
N GLY A 88 -8.16 -3.50 2.05
CA GLY A 88 -8.00 -2.50 1.01
C GLY A 88 -7.80 -1.08 1.58
N LYS A 89 -8.54 -0.11 1.05
CA LYS A 89 -8.54 1.28 1.54
C LYS A 89 -9.09 1.42 2.98
N GLY A 90 -9.82 0.41 3.47
CA GLY A 90 -10.34 0.35 4.84
C GLY A 90 -9.28 0.03 5.89
N VAL A 91 -8.08 -0.42 5.49
CA VAL A 91 -7.02 -0.83 6.42
C VAL A 91 -6.61 0.29 7.38
N ALA A 92 -6.61 1.56 6.95
CA ALA A 92 -6.28 2.69 7.84
C ALA A 92 -7.42 3.10 8.79
N GLN A 93 -8.63 2.56 8.60
CA GLN A 93 -9.77 2.75 9.51
C GLN A 93 -9.86 1.64 10.56
N ASP A 94 -9.23 0.51 10.29
CA ASP A 94 -9.15 -0.60 11.23
C ASP A 94 -8.29 -0.18 12.45
N PRO A 95 -8.80 -0.32 13.69
CA PRO A 95 -8.10 0.16 14.87
C PRO A 95 -6.79 -0.59 15.14
N VAL A 96 -6.68 -1.86 14.74
CA VAL A 96 -5.47 -2.67 14.90
C VAL A 96 -4.39 -2.15 13.95
N TRP A 97 -4.74 -2.01 12.68
CA TRP A 97 -3.82 -1.49 11.66
C TRP A 97 -3.44 -0.03 11.89
N LYS A 98 -4.39 0.82 12.31
CA LYS A 98 -4.12 2.21 12.69
C LYS A 98 -3.09 2.27 13.82
N ARG A 99 -3.27 1.49 14.88
CA ARG A 99 -2.31 1.44 16.00
C ARG A 99 -0.94 0.95 15.54
N ARG A 100 -0.89 -0.06 14.67
CA ARG A 100 0.35 -0.60 14.11
C ARG A 100 1.09 0.44 13.26
N LEU A 101 0.38 1.13 12.38
CA LEU A 101 0.87 2.25 11.57
C LEU A 101 1.45 3.37 12.42
N LEU A 102 0.80 3.75 13.51
CA LEU A 102 1.32 4.76 14.42
C LEU A 102 2.58 4.29 15.16
N ASN A 103 2.57 3.07 15.72
CA ASN A 103 3.71 2.55 16.48
C ASN A 103 4.96 2.37 15.61
N VAL A 104 4.81 1.82 14.40
CA VAL A 104 5.92 1.67 13.45
C VAL A 104 6.31 3.04 12.87
N GLY A 105 5.33 3.88 12.57
CA GLY A 105 5.54 5.23 12.06
C GLY A 105 6.31 6.14 13.01
N LEU A 106 6.20 5.97 14.34
CA LEU A 106 7.04 6.67 15.31
C LEU A 106 8.54 6.43 15.06
N GLN A 107 8.92 5.23 14.62
CA GLN A 107 10.31 4.92 14.28
C GLN A 107 10.76 5.61 12.97
N CYS A 108 9.81 6.00 12.13
CA CYS A 108 10.06 6.76 10.90
C CYS A 108 10.11 8.26 11.14
N LEU A 109 9.48 8.77 12.21
CA LEU A 109 9.54 10.19 12.59
C LEU A 109 10.95 10.60 13.03
N ASP A 110 11.71 9.72 13.69
CA ASP A 110 13.11 9.96 14.07
C ASP A 110 14.01 10.30 12.86
N GLN A 111 13.68 9.77 11.68
CA GLN A 111 14.40 10.02 10.43
C GLN A 111 14.03 11.38 9.79
N LEU A 112 12.90 11.99 10.20
CA LEU A 112 12.35 13.21 9.59
C LEU A 112 12.64 14.49 10.40
N VAL A 113 13.08 14.37 11.65
CA VAL A 113 13.34 15.51 12.57
C VAL A 113 14.84 15.86 12.65
N LYS A 114 15.66 15.33 11.73
CA LYS A 114 17.09 15.67 11.63
C LYS A 114 17.34 16.93 10.82
#